data_AF-A0A3D2SS29-F1
#
_entry.id   AF-A0A3D2SS29-F1
#
_cell.length_a   1.000
_cell.length_b   1.000
_cell.length_c   1.000
_cell.angle_alpha   90.00
_cell.angle_beta   90.00
_cell.angle_gamma   90.00
#
_symmetry.space_group_name_H-M   'P 1'
#
loop_
_entity.id
_entity.type
_entity.pdbx_description
1 polymer ?
#
loop_
_entity_poly.entity_id
_entity_poly.type
_entity_poly.pdbx_seq_one_letter_code
_entity_poly.pdbx_strand_id
1 'polypeptide(L)'
;NKFKVFVTILTLSASSFALSTAMASNEKAKEVYDVNEMQKVVNNEYWWPNRLDLSPLRHTEASSNPAGADFDYSKEFEKLDLAALKQDLKELMTTSQDWWPA
;
A
#
# COMPACT_ATOMS: atom_id res chain seq x y z
N ASN A 1 27.18 22.10 26.32
CA ASN A 1 27.45 21.43 25.02
C ASN A 1 26.27 20.57 24.53
N LYS A 2 25.01 21.02 24.68
CA LYS A 2 23.82 20.30 24.19
C LYS A 2 22.85 21.18 23.36
N PHE A 3 23.21 22.44 23.09
CA PHE A 3 22.43 23.37 22.26
C PHE A 3 22.99 23.56 20.83
N LYS A 4 24.19 23.04 20.53
CA LYS A 4 24.78 23.11 19.18
C LYS A 4 24.38 21.95 18.26
N VAL A 5 23.89 20.84 18.80
CA VAL A 5 23.49 19.64 18.01
C VAL A 5 22.11 19.82 17.35
N PHE A 6 21.23 20.65 17.92
CA PHE A 6 19.87 20.83 17.41
C PHE A 6 19.75 21.84 16.24
N VAL A 7 20.72 22.73 16.04
CA VAL A 7 20.70 23.72 14.94
C VAL A 7 21.27 23.16 13.62
N THR A 8 22.04 22.06 13.67
CA THR A 8 22.66 21.45 12.48
C THR A 8 21.70 20.54 11.68
N ILE A 9 20.61 20.06 12.28
CA ILE A 9 19.64 19.18 11.60
C ILE A 9 18.65 19.99 10.73
N LEU A 10 18.51 21.30 10.95
CA LEU A 10 17.55 22.14 10.22
C LEU A 10 18.08 22.68 8.87
N THR A 11 19.37 22.55 8.56
CA THR A 11 19.95 23.14 7.33
C THR A 11 20.16 22.14 6.18
N LEU A 12 19.80 20.86 6.35
CA LEU A 12 19.99 19.85 5.30
C LEU A 12 18.82 19.70 4.31
N SER A 13 17.72 20.44 4.45
CA SER A 13 16.54 20.30 3.56
C SER A 13 16.45 21.35 2.43
N ALA A 14 17.40 22.28 2.31
CA ALA A 14 17.31 23.38 1.34
C ALA A 14 18.23 23.24 0.10
N SER A 15 18.96 22.13 -0.06
CA SER A 15 19.91 21.95 -1.17
C SER A 15 19.37 21.21 -2.40
N SER A 16 18.08 20.88 -2.46
CA SER A 16 17.51 20.18 -3.63
C SER A 16 16.84 21.07 -4.67
N PHE A 17 16.89 22.40 -4.55
CA PHE A 17 16.21 23.30 -5.51
C PHE A 17 17.12 23.95 -6.56
N ALA A 18 18.32 23.40 -6.82
CA ALA A 18 19.29 23.99 -7.76
C ALA A 18 19.88 23.02 -8.80
N LEU A 19 19.11 22.03 -9.29
CA LEU A 19 19.57 21.13 -10.37
C LEU A 19 18.75 21.21 -11.69
N SER A 20 17.75 22.10 -11.81
CA SER A 20 16.81 22.03 -12.94
C SER A 20 17.18 22.83 -14.20
N THR A 21 18.32 23.52 -14.28
CA THR A 21 18.60 24.44 -15.41
C THR A 21 19.85 24.13 -16.26
N ALA A 22 20.43 22.93 -16.20
CA ALA A 22 21.64 22.64 -16.99
C ALA A 22 21.72 21.30 -17.73
N MET A 23 20.65 20.49 -17.81
CA MET A 23 20.71 19.23 -18.57
C MET A 23 19.55 19.08 -19.56
N ALA A 24 19.45 20.04 -20.47
CA ALA A 24 18.92 19.80 -21.82
C ALA A 24 20.02 19.10 -22.64
N SER A 25 20.26 17.81 -22.40
CA SER A 25 21.15 16.96 -23.21
C SER A 25 21.06 15.49 -22.83
N ASN A 26 19.88 14.86 -22.88
CA ASN A 26 19.84 13.41 -23.04
C ASN A 26 18.49 12.91 -23.59
N GLU A 27 18.44 12.58 -24.88
CA GLU A 27 17.34 11.82 -25.52
C GLU A 27 17.23 10.35 -25.03
N LYS A 28 17.80 9.99 -23.88
CA LYS A 28 17.71 8.64 -23.29
C LYS A 28 16.66 8.51 -22.20
N ALA A 29 15.63 9.36 -22.18
CA ALA A 29 14.46 9.18 -21.31
C ALA A 29 13.45 8.16 -21.89
N LYS A 30 13.92 6.93 -22.13
CA LYS A 30 13.06 5.73 -22.20
C LYS A 30 13.73 4.63 -21.39
N GLU A 31 13.92 4.91 -20.11
CA GLU A 31 14.07 3.86 -19.11
C GLU A 31 12.72 3.80 -18.39
N VAL A 32 11.82 2.99 -18.94
CA VAL A 32 10.69 2.49 -18.17
C VAL A 32 11.35 1.64 -17.09
N TYR A 33 11.43 2.17 -15.87
CA TYR A 33 11.80 1.37 -14.71
C TYR A 33 10.69 0.33 -14.53
N ASP A 34 10.85 -0.84 -15.15
CA ASP A 34 10.05 -2.01 -14.83
C ASP A 34 10.46 -2.44 -13.41
N VAL A 35 9.65 -2.04 -12.43
CA VAL A 35 9.82 -2.35 -11.01
C VAL A 35 9.85 -3.86 -10.73
N ASN A 36 9.62 -4.73 -11.74
CA ASN A 36 9.68 -6.18 -11.62
C ASN A 36 11.05 -6.81 -11.98
N GLU A 37 12.04 -6.07 -12.48
CA GLU A 37 13.35 -6.67 -12.82
C GLU A 37 14.21 -7.02 -11.60
N MET A 38 14.01 -6.38 -10.45
CA MET A 38 14.87 -6.60 -9.26
C MET A 38 14.53 -7.87 -8.47
N GLN A 39 13.44 -8.56 -8.79
CA GLN A 39 13.06 -9.78 -8.08
C GLN A 39 12.34 -10.74 -9.02
N LYS A 40 13.04 -11.20 -10.06
CA LYS A 40 12.61 -12.39 -10.79
C LYS A 40 12.71 -13.59 -9.83
N VAL A 41 11.66 -13.81 -9.04
CA VAL A 41 11.59 -14.95 -8.13
C VAL A 41 11.53 -16.20 -9.01
N VAL A 42 12.67 -16.85 -9.16
CA VAL A 42 12.80 -18.13 -9.84
C VAL A 42 12.09 -19.17 -8.97
N ASN A 43 10.79 -19.32 -9.17
CA ASN A 43 9.95 -20.29 -8.46
C ASN A 43 9.68 -21.52 -9.36
N ASN A 44 8.90 -22.47 -8.86
CA ASN A 44 8.56 -23.68 -9.61
C ASN A 44 7.73 -23.40 -10.88
N GLU A 45 6.99 -22.29 -10.92
CA GLU A 45 6.23 -21.89 -12.12
C GLU A 45 7.17 -21.39 -13.21
N TYR A 46 8.27 -20.73 -12.83
CA TYR A 46 9.30 -20.31 -13.77
C TYR A 46 9.99 -21.50 -14.47
N TRP A 47 10.29 -22.58 -13.74
CA TRP A 47 10.94 -23.77 -14.30
C TRP A 47 9.96 -24.71 -15.04
N TRP A 48 8.70 -24.78 -14.61
CA TRP A 48 7.67 -25.63 -15.20
C TRP A 48 6.39 -24.84 -15.50
N PRO A 49 6.39 -24.03 -16.57
CA PRO A 49 5.29 -23.10 -16.86
C PRO A 49 3.95 -23.78 -17.18
N ASN A 50 3.97 -25.05 -17.60
CA ASN A 50 2.77 -25.81 -17.94
C ASN A 50 2.32 -26.78 -16.81
N ARG A 51 2.84 -26.62 -15.59
CA ARG A 51 2.42 -27.44 -14.45
C ARG A 51 0.99 -27.06 -14.04
N LEU A 52 0.19 -28.06 -13.70
CA LEU A 52 -1.13 -27.83 -13.13
C LEU A 52 -1.03 -27.07 -11.80
N ASP A 53 -1.63 -25.90 -11.73
CA ASP A 53 -1.69 -25.08 -10.52
C ASP A 53 -2.78 -25.60 -9.57
N LEU A 54 -2.39 -25.86 -8.32
CA LEU A 54 -3.26 -26.32 -7.24
C LEU A 54 -3.48 -25.24 -6.18
N SER A 55 -2.90 -24.05 -6.36
CA SER A 55 -3.08 -22.89 -5.47
C SER A 55 -4.55 -22.50 -5.30
N PRO A 56 -5.43 -22.61 -6.32
CA PRO A 56 -6.86 -22.32 -6.16
C PRO A 56 -7.57 -23.11 -5.07
N LEU A 57 -7.09 -24.34 -4.80
CA LEU A 57 -7.68 -25.22 -3.78
C LEU A 57 -7.40 -24.75 -2.35
N ARG A 58 -6.49 -23.78 -2.16
CA ARG A 58 -6.04 -23.30 -0.85
C ARG A 58 -6.37 -21.82 -0.57
N HIS A 59 -7.07 -21.13 -1.47
CA HIS A 59 -7.32 -19.69 -1.35
C HIS A 59 -8.14 -19.26 -0.11
N THR A 60 -8.84 -20.19 0.54
CA THR A 60 -9.67 -19.90 1.72
C THR A 60 -9.47 -20.93 2.83
N GLU A 61 -8.21 -21.28 3.10
CA GLU A 61 -7.90 -22.14 4.25
C GLU A 61 -8.29 -21.47 5.57
N ALA A 62 -8.85 -22.25 6.50
CA ALA A 62 -9.32 -21.75 7.80
C ALA A 62 -8.20 -21.13 8.65
N SER A 63 -6.95 -21.53 8.45
CA SER A 63 -5.77 -20.93 9.09
C SER A 63 -5.50 -19.49 8.65
N SER A 64 -5.96 -19.10 7.46
CA SER A 64 -5.82 -17.75 6.93
C SER A 64 -6.95 -16.83 7.39
N ASN A 65 -7.97 -17.33 8.08
CA ASN A 65 -9.06 -16.52 8.61
C ASN A 65 -8.67 -15.87 9.95
N PRO A 66 -8.49 -14.54 10.01
CA PRO A 66 -8.13 -13.85 11.25
C PRO A 66 -9.27 -13.83 12.29
N ALA A 67 -10.52 -14.04 11.86
CA ALA A 67 -11.68 -14.04 12.76
C ALA A 67 -11.81 -15.35 13.57
N GLY A 68 -11.05 -16.40 13.22
CA GLY A 68 -11.09 -17.69 13.89
C GLY A 68 -12.21 -18.60 13.37
N ALA A 69 -12.15 -19.88 13.76
CA ALA A 69 -13.03 -20.94 13.25
C ALA A 69 -14.48 -20.83 13.76
N ASP A 70 -14.68 -20.25 14.94
CA ASP A 70 -15.99 -20.18 15.61
C ASP A 70 -16.77 -18.89 15.29
N PHE A 71 -16.22 -18.01 14.45
CA PHE A 71 -16.84 -16.73 14.11
C PHE A 71 -17.95 -16.89 13.09
N ASP A 72 -19.14 -16.41 13.44
CA ASP A 72 -20.34 -16.46 12.59
C ASP A 72 -20.73 -15.04 12.15
N TYR A 73 -20.32 -14.66 10.95
CA TYR A 73 -20.58 -13.32 10.40
C TYR A 73 -22.08 -13.02 10.31
N SER A 74 -22.91 -14.00 9.96
CA SER A 74 -24.36 -13.80 9.83
C SER A 74 -24.98 -13.41 11.17
N LYS A 75 -24.62 -14.11 12.25
CA LYS A 75 -25.10 -13.78 13.61
C LYS A 75 -24.63 -12.42 14.11
N GLU A 76 -23.38 -12.05 13.85
CA GLU A 76 -22.87 -10.74 14.27
C GLU A 76 -23.48 -9.60 13.45
N PHE A 77 -23.74 -9.83 12.16
CA PHE A 77 -24.41 -8.85 11.30
C PHE A 77 -25.86 -8.59 11.73
N GLU A 78 -26.59 -9.62 12.19
CA GLU A 78 -27.96 -9.45 12.70
C GLU A 78 -28.05 -8.58 13.96
N LYS A 79 -26.98 -8.51 14.76
CA LYS A 79 -26.91 -7.66 15.96
C LYS A 79 -26.56 -6.21 15.65
N LEU A 80 -26.15 -5.91 14.42
CA LEU A 80 -25.64 -4.60 14.03
C LEU A 80 -26.76 -3.57 13.89
N ASP A 81 -26.58 -2.38 14.46
CA ASP A 81 -27.49 -1.26 14.25
C ASP A 81 -27.27 -0.63 12.87
N LEU A 82 -28.11 -1.03 11.92
CA LEU A 82 -28.07 -0.53 10.54
C LEU A 82 -28.51 0.94 10.43
N ALA A 83 -29.28 1.47 11.38
CA ALA A 83 -29.70 2.87 11.35
C ALA A 83 -28.53 3.78 11.73
N ALA A 84 -27.84 3.45 12.84
CA ALA A 84 -26.61 4.15 13.25
C ALA A 84 -25.54 4.08 12.16
N LEU A 85 -25.26 2.88 11.62
CA LEU A 85 -24.25 2.71 10.57
C LEU A 85 -24.52 3.59 9.33
N LYS A 86 -25.78 3.66 8.89
CA LYS A 86 -26.17 4.49 7.74
C LYS A 86 -26.03 5.99 8.03
N GLN A 87 -26.25 6.40 9.27
CA GLN A 87 -26.06 7.79 9.68
C GLN A 87 -24.57 8.13 9.69
N ASP A 88 -23.74 7.31 10.30
CA ASP A 88 -22.28 7.49 10.36
C ASP A 88 -21.68 7.53 8.95
N LEU A 89 -22.17 6.69 8.03
CA LEU A 89 -21.74 6.71 6.64
C LEU A 89 -22.08 8.03 5.93
N LYS A 90 -23.27 8.60 6.17
CA LYS A 90 -23.66 9.90 5.59
C LYS A 90 -22.79 11.04 6.11
N GLU A 91 -22.46 11.01 7.39
CA GLU A 91 -21.56 11.99 8.00
C GLU A 91 -20.14 11.88 7.40
N LEU A 92 -19.62 10.66 7.27
CA LEU A 92 -18.31 10.39 6.66
C LEU A 92 -18.22 10.93 5.23
N MET A 93 -19.27 10.77 4.42
CA MET A 93 -19.32 11.31 3.05
C MET A 93 -19.17 12.84 2.98
N THR A 94 -19.48 13.55 4.07
CA THR A 94 -19.36 15.01 4.15
C THR A 94 -18.15 15.48 4.97
N THR A 95 -17.39 14.55 5.53
CA THR A 95 -16.25 14.84 6.40
C THR A 95 -14.95 14.61 5.64
N SER A 96 -14.49 15.67 4.96
CA SER A 96 -13.23 15.65 4.20
C SER A 96 -12.04 15.30 5.10
N GLN A 97 -11.13 14.49 4.57
CA GLN A 97 -9.88 14.16 5.24
C GLN A 97 -8.73 14.89 4.55
N ASP A 98 -7.78 15.43 5.30
CA ASP A 98 -6.68 16.23 4.74
C ASP A 98 -5.79 15.44 3.77
N TRP A 99 -5.71 14.12 3.95
CA TRP A 99 -4.91 13.21 3.12
C TRP A 99 -5.64 12.76 1.85
N TRP A 100 -6.97 12.91 1.80
CA TRP A 100 -7.77 12.68 0.61
C TRP A 100 -9.01 13.59 0.64
N PRO A 101 -8.87 14.83 0.12
CA PRO A 101 -9.96 15.80 0.15
C PRO A 101 -11.16 15.30 -0.66
N ALA A 102 -12.36 15.55 -0.13
CA ALA A 102 -13.62 15.18 -0.76
C ALA A 102 -13.92 16.00 -2.03
#